data_AF-A0A239AF78-F1
#
_entry.id   AF-A0A239AF78-F1
#
_cell.length_a   1.000
_cell.length_b   1.000
_cell.length_c   1.000
_cell.angle_alpha   90.00
_cell.angle_beta   90.00
_cell.angle_gamma   90.00
#
_symmetry.space_group_name_H-M   'P 1'
#
loop_
_entity.id
_entity.type
_entity.pdbx_description
1 polymer ?
#
loop_
_entity_poly.entity_id
_entity_poly.type
_entity_poly.pdbx_seq_one_letter_code
_entity_poly.pdbx_strand_id
1 'polypeptide(L)'
;MMQVPGVGAFVRALLPVKLTGDFSVTFGVWVAVDPADLKRASAVWSEPEYQDLRLRGRLANALPVWGLLSAPVELEVRDPEQTPYCTSSSDPGLAKVLTEIWPHEDVLSEVP
;
A
#
# COMPACT_ATOMS: atom_id res chain seq x y z
N MET A 1 -10.22 6.13 3.56
CA MET A 1 -10.81 4.86 4.03
C MET A 1 -12.17 4.68 3.37
N MET A 2 -12.59 3.45 3.11
CA MET A 2 -13.87 3.16 2.44
C MET A 2 -14.42 1.81 2.91
N GLN A 3 -15.73 1.74 3.17
CA GLN A 3 -16.43 0.49 3.35
C GLN A 3 -17.51 0.37 2.28
N VAL A 4 -17.48 -0.71 1.50
CA VAL A 4 -18.41 -0.95 0.39
C VAL A 4 -19.31 -2.12 0.76
N PRO A 5 -20.64 -1.92 0.91
CA PRO A 5 -21.58 -2.98 1.24
C PRO A 5 -21.48 -4.17 0.28
N GLY A 6 -21.39 -5.38 0.82
CA GLY A 6 -21.28 -6.62 0.04
C GLY A 6 -19.91 -6.86 -0.64
N VAL A 7 -18.94 -5.94 -0.52
CA VAL A 7 -17.62 -6.06 -1.14
C VAL A 7 -16.50 -6.14 -0.11
N GLY A 8 -16.42 -5.17 0.82
CA GLY A 8 -15.37 -5.18 1.84
C GLY A 8 -14.97 -3.81 2.37
N ALA A 9 -13.87 -3.80 3.12
CA ALA A 9 -13.28 -2.63 3.75
C ALA A 9 -11.91 -2.32 3.14
N PHE A 10 -11.64 -1.05 2.88
CA PHE A 10 -10.46 -0.61 2.14
C PHE A 10 -9.79 0.62 2.77
N VAL A 11 -8.46 0.58 2.83
CA VAL A 11 -7.63 1.71 3.28
C VAL A 11 -6.76 2.16 2.10
N ARG A 12 -6.58 3.48 1.95
CA ARG A 12 -5.59 4.02 1.01
C ARG A 12 -4.20 3.84 1.61
N ALA A 13 -3.26 3.42 0.80
CA ALA A 13 -1.87 3.28 1.19
C ALA A 13 -0.95 3.80 0.09
N LEU A 14 0.30 4.05 0.47
CA LEU A 14 1.37 4.47 -0.43
C LEU A 14 2.30 3.29 -0.68
N LEU A 15 2.51 2.93 -1.94
CA LEU A 15 3.47 1.91 -2.37
C LEU A 15 4.70 2.61 -2.94
N PRO A 16 5.78 2.76 -2.16
CA PRO A 16 7.02 3.36 -2.65
C PRO A 16 7.80 2.34 -3.49
N VAL A 17 8.27 2.76 -4.65
CA VAL A 17 9.08 1.95 -5.57
C VAL A 17 10.37 2.70 -5.88
N LYS A 18 11.50 2.03 -5.70
CA LYS A 18 12.83 2.57 -6.02
C LYS A 18 13.11 2.35 -7.50
N LEU A 19 13.62 3.38 -8.16
CA LEU A 19 13.93 3.35 -9.58
C LEU A 19 15.42 3.55 -9.84
N THR A 20 15.90 3.09 -10.99
CA THR A 20 17.27 3.32 -11.44
C THR A 20 17.59 4.81 -11.53
N GLY A 21 18.82 5.20 -11.18
CA GLY A 21 19.26 6.60 -11.18
C GLY A 21 18.84 7.39 -9.93
N ASP A 22 18.68 6.70 -8.80
CA ASP A 22 18.29 7.26 -7.49
C ASP A 22 16.91 7.96 -7.47
N PHE A 23 16.08 7.67 -8.49
CA PHE A 23 14.69 8.12 -8.53
C PHE A 23 13.79 7.22 -7.69
N SER A 24 12.61 7.73 -7.35
CA SER A 24 11.54 6.93 -6.77
C SER A 24 10.20 7.41 -7.28
N VAL A 25 9.25 6.48 -7.31
CA VAL A 25 7.84 6.78 -7.58
C VAL A 25 7.01 6.19 -6.44
N THR A 26 5.93 6.87 -6.07
CA THR A 26 5.02 6.38 -5.03
C THR A 26 3.62 6.25 -5.62
N PHE A 27 3.09 5.03 -5.58
CA PHE A 27 1.73 4.75 -6.06
C PHE A 27 0.73 4.86 -4.93
N GLY A 28 -0.37 5.56 -5.17
CA GLY A 28 -1.55 5.48 -4.31
C GLY A 28 -2.32 4.21 -4.62
N VAL A 29 -2.41 3.29 -3.65
CA VAL A 29 -3.12 2.02 -3.78
C VAL A 29 -4.25 1.91 -2.75
N TRP A 30 -5.22 1.07 -3.05
CA TRP A 30 -6.21 0.57 -2.11
C TRP A 30 -5.80 -0.80 -1.62
N VAL A 31 -5.95 -1.01 -0.32
CA VAL A 31 -5.68 -2.28 0.35
C VAL A 31 -6.96 -2.75 1.01
N ALA A 32 -7.41 -3.94 0.62
CA ALA A 32 -8.50 -4.63 1.29
C ALA A 32 -8.01 -5.08 2.67
N VAL A 33 -8.73 -4.68 3.72
CA VAL A 33 -8.42 -4.98 5.13
C VAL A 33 -9.61 -5.65 5.80
N ASP A 34 -9.39 -6.22 6.97
CA ASP A 34 -10.50 -6.67 7.82
C ASP A 34 -11.38 -5.46 8.22
N PRO A 35 -12.72 -5.57 8.21
CA PRO A 35 -13.60 -4.48 8.64
C PRO A 35 -13.33 -4.00 10.08
N ALA A 36 -12.90 -4.88 10.99
CA ALA A 36 -12.52 -4.48 12.34
C ALA A 36 -11.25 -3.62 12.33
N ASP A 37 -10.29 -3.92 11.46
CA ASP A 37 -9.09 -3.13 11.25
C ASP A 37 -9.39 -1.76 10.64
N LEU A 38 -10.34 -1.68 9.70
CA LEU A 38 -10.82 -0.39 9.16
C LEU A 38 -11.45 0.47 10.26
N LYS A 39 -12.26 -0.13 11.14
CA LYS A 39 -12.87 0.56 12.28
C LYS A 39 -11.81 1.08 13.25
N ARG A 40 -10.81 0.24 13.58
CA ARG A 40 -9.66 0.63 14.43
C ARG A 40 -8.87 1.77 13.81
N ALA A 41 -8.52 1.67 12.52
CA ALA A 41 -7.83 2.72 11.79
C ALA A 41 -8.62 4.03 11.78
N SER A 42 -9.94 3.96 11.58
CA SER A 42 -10.82 5.15 11.59
C SER A 42 -10.88 5.82 12.95
N ALA A 43 -10.84 5.03 14.04
CA ALA A 43 -10.91 5.55 15.40
C ALA A 43 -9.65 6.32 15.83
N VAL A 44 -8.48 5.99 15.27
CA VAL A 44 -7.21 6.64 15.63
C VAL A 44 -6.74 7.65 14.58
N TRP A 45 -7.43 7.81 13.45
CA TRP A 45 -6.95 8.56 12.28
C TRP A 45 -6.51 10.01 12.56
N SER A 46 -7.19 10.68 13.49
CA SER A 46 -6.90 12.07 13.88
C SER A 46 -6.23 12.16 15.25
N GLU A 47 -5.83 11.02 15.80
CA GLU A 47 -5.25 10.91 17.13
C GLU A 47 -3.75 10.61 17.04
N PRO A 48 -2.95 10.97 18.06
CA PRO A 48 -1.50 10.69 18.06
C PRO A 48 -1.16 9.21 17.87
N GLU A 49 -2.01 8.30 18.33
CA GLU A 49 -1.87 6.84 18.20
C GLU A 49 -1.85 6.37 16.73
N TYR A 50 -2.27 7.23 15.79
CA TYR A 50 -2.16 6.94 14.36
C TYR A 50 -0.73 6.57 13.94
N GLN A 51 0.30 7.20 14.50
CA GLN A 51 1.71 6.91 14.16
C GLN A 51 2.08 5.43 14.40
N ASP A 52 1.45 4.81 15.39
CA ASP A 52 1.69 3.44 15.82
C ASP A 52 0.76 2.45 15.10
N LEU A 53 -0.12 2.94 14.22
CA LEU A 53 -1.03 2.11 13.47
C LEU A 53 -0.27 1.16 12.55
N ARG A 54 -0.58 -0.13 12.69
CA ARG A 54 -0.12 -1.23 11.86
C ARG A 54 -1.32 -2.02 11.35
N LEU A 55 -1.37 -2.26 10.04
CA LEU A 55 -2.46 -2.99 9.38
C LEU A 55 -1.89 -4.11 8.51
N ARG A 56 -2.70 -5.15 8.29
CA ARG A 56 -2.45 -6.18 7.29
C ARG A 56 -3.62 -6.24 6.34
N GLY A 57 -3.33 -6.49 5.07
CA GLY A 57 -4.36 -6.59 4.06
C GLY A 57 -3.88 -7.22 2.77
N ARG A 58 -4.62 -6.98 1.70
CA ARG A 58 -4.29 -7.43 0.34
C ARG A 58 -4.45 -6.28 -0.64
N LEU A 59 -3.55 -6.17 -1.62
CA LEU A 59 -3.67 -5.18 -2.69
C LEU A 59 -5.03 -5.32 -3.40
N ALA A 60 -5.81 -4.24 -3.44
CA ALA A 60 -7.06 -4.19 -4.18
C ALA A 60 -6.88 -3.63 -5.61
N ASN A 61 -5.74 -3.02 -5.89
CA ASN A 61 -5.33 -2.62 -7.24
C ASN A 61 -4.63 -3.76 -7.95
N ALA A 62 -4.85 -3.83 -9.27
CA ALA A 62 -3.92 -4.53 -10.15
C ALA A 62 -2.68 -3.64 -10.38
N LEU A 63 -1.50 -4.25 -10.37
CA LEU A 63 -0.24 -3.61 -10.76
C LEU A 63 0.36 -4.40 -11.94
N PRO A 64 -0.02 -4.05 -13.20
CA PRO A 64 0.32 -4.82 -14.38
C PRO A 64 1.82 -4.98 -14.62
N VAL A 65 2.62 -3.93 -14.36
CA VAL A 65 4.10 -3.93 -14.46
C VAL A 65 4.73 -5.15 -13.80
N TRP A 66 4.18 -5.55 -12.64
CA TRP A 66 4.68 -6.67 -11.84
C TRP A 66 3.76 -7.89 -11.85
N GLY A 67 2.66 -7.85 -12.62
CA GLY A 67 1.66 -8.91 -12.65
C GLY A 67 0.98 -9.17 -11.29
N LEU A 68 0.86 -8.15 -10.43
CA LEU A 68 0.35 -8.31 -9.06
C LEU A 68 -1.13 -7.94 -8.96
N LEU A 69 -1.89 -8.78 -8.25
CA LEU A 69 -3.24 -8.51 -7.79
C LEU A 69 -3.48 -9.29 -6.50
N SER A 70 -4.17 -8.69 -5.53
CA SER A 70 -4.50 -9.34 -4.26
C SER A 70 -3.29 -9.76 -3.41
N ALA A 71 -2.07 -9.31 -3.72
CA ALA A 71 -0.89 -9.68 -2.95
C ALA A 71 -1.03 -9.25 -1.47
N PRO A 72 -0.76 -10.12 -0.48
CA PRO A 72 -0.74 -9.75 0.94
C PRO A 72 0.25 -8.60 1.19
N VAL A 73 -0.09 -7.65 2.05
CA VAL A 73 0.75 -6.48 2.33
C VAL A 73 0.58 -6.02 3.77
N GLU A 74 1.69 -5.62 4.38
CA GLU A 74 1.70 -4.95 5.68
C GLU A 74 1.82 -3.44 5.48
N LEU A 75 1.07 -2.69 6.28
CA LEU A 75 1.00 -1.24 6.24
C LEU A 75 1.43 -0.61 7.55
N GLU A 76 2.19 0.48 7.46
CA GLU A 76 2.66 1.25 8.60
C GLU A 76 2.59 2.74 8.33
N VAL A 77 2.20 3.50 9.35
CA VAL A 77 2.29 4.96 9.31
C VAL A 77 3.74 5.37 9.52
N ARG A 78 4.29 6.10 8.56
CA ARG A 78 5.65 6.70 8.63
C ARG A 78 5.61 8.21 8.87
N ASP A 79 4.51 8.83 8.48
CA ASP A 79 4.21 10.25 8.62
C ASP A 79 2.74 10.36 9.05
N PRO A 80 2.43 10.94 10.23
CA PRO A 80 1.07 11.10 10.72
C PRO A 80 0.15 11.91 9.79
N GLU A 81 0.72 12.76 8.94
CA GLU A 81 -0.05 13.59 7.99
C GLU A 81 -0.35 12.85 6.67
N GLN A 82 0.08 11.59 6.55
CA GLN A 82 -0.08 10.80 5.32
C GLN A 82 -0.84 9.50 5.56
N THR A 83 -1.36 8.92 4.48
CA THR A 83 -1.85 7.53 4.50
C THR A 83 -0.70 6.55 4.79
N PRO A 84 -0.98 5.36 5.36
CA PRO A 84 0.06 4.38 5.66
C PRO A 84 0.84 3.94 4.42
N TYR A 85 2.08 3.54 4.61
CA TYR A 85 2.94 2.98 3.56
C TYR A 85 2.86 1.46 3.54
N CYS A 86 2.95 0.87 2.36
CA CYS A 86 3.29 -0.54 2.20
C CYS A 86 4.74 -0.73 2.63
N THR A 87 4.99 -1.60 3.61
CA THR A 87 6.34 -1.79 4.18
C THR A 87 6.90 -3.18 3.94
N SER A 88 6.05 -4.20 3.93
CA SER A 88 6.46 -5.58 3.74
C SER A 88 5.38 -6.40 3.05
N SER A 89 5.76 -7.57 2.54
CA SER A 89 4.84 -8.54 1.97
C SER A 89 5.43 -9.94 2.12
N SER A 90 4.56 -10.92 2.36
CA SER A 90 4.92 -12.34 2.25
C SER A 90 4.81 -12.88 0.82
N ASP A 91 4.26 -12.09 -0.10
CA ASP A 91 4.27 -12.39 -1.53
C ASP A 91 5.64 -12.06 -2.11
N PRO A 92 6.34 -13.02 -2.75
CA PRO A 92 7.67 -12.77 -3.28
C PRO A 92 7.72 -11.66 -4.33
N GLY A 93 6.66 -11.49 -5.13
CA GLY A 93 6.60 -10.46 -6.16
C GLY A 93 6.50 -9.07 -5.54
N LEU A 94 5.54 -8.85 -4.64
CA LEU A 94 5.41 -7.57 -3.95
C LEU A 94 6.61 -7.27 -3.03
N ALA A 95 7.21 -8.29 -2.41
CA ALA A 95 8.44 -8.13 -1.63
C ALA A 95 9.60 -7.58 -2.48
N LYS A 96 9.74 -8.05 -3.73
CA LYS A 96 10.72 -7.49 -4.66
C LYS A 96 10.39 -6.05 -5.05
N VAL A 97 9.14 -5.75 -5.34
CA VAL A 97 8.69 -4.37 -5.66
C VAL A 97 9.11 -3.38 -4.56
N LEU A 98 8.97 -3.78 -3.29
CA LEU A 98 9.30 -2.94 -2.13
C LEU A 98 10.80 -2.80 -1.84
N THR A 99 11.62 -3.78 -2.24
CA THR A 99 13.03 -3.88 -1.82
C THR A 99 14.04 -3.66 -2.93
N GLU A 100 13.71 -4.03 -4.17
CA GLU A 100 14.59 -3.94 -5.33
C GLU A 100 14.49 -2.57 -6.04
N ILE A 101 15.41 -2.33 -6.97
CA ILE A 101 15.47 -1.13 -7.82
C ILE A 101 14.99 -1.53 -9.23
N TRP A 102 14.04 -0.78 -9.77
CA TRP A 102 13.41 -1.07 -11.07
C TRP A 102 13.85 -0.08 -12.15
N PRO A 103 13.98 -0.50 -13.42
CA PRO A 103 14.21 0.43 -14.52
C PRO A 103 13.09 1.48 -14.58
N HIS A 104 13.44 2.77 -14.57
CA HIS A 104 12.41 3.83 -14.60
C HIS A 104 11.57 3.78 -15.89
N GLU A 105 12.15 3.32 -17.00
CA GLU A 105 11.46 3.20 -18.29
C GLU A 105 10.31 2.19 -18.23
N ASP A 106 10.54 1.01 -17.65
CA ASP A 106 9.53 -0.06 -17.51
C ASP A 106 8.39 0.34 -16.56
N VAL A 107 8.70 1.11 -15.51
CA VAL A 107 7.72 1.48 -14.49
C VAL A 107 6.89 2.69 -14.93
N LEU A 108 7.53 3.70 -15.52
CA LEU A 108 6.86 4.95 -15.91
C LEU A 108 6.07 4.83 -17.21
N SER A 109 6.40 3.88 -18.10
CA SER A 109 5.64 3.66 -19.34
C SER A 109 4.21 3.16 -19.11
N GLU A 110 3.95 2.55 -17.95
CA GLU A 110 2.66 1.97 -17.56
C GLU A 110 1.84 2.90 -16.63
N VAL A 111 2.35 4.11 -16.34
CA VAL A 111 1.63 5.13 -15.58
C VAL A 111 0.83 6.00 -16.58
N PRO A 112 -0.49 6.17 -16.39
CA PRO A 112 -1.32 6.97 -17.28
C PRO A 112 -1.00 8.48 -17.25
#